data_AF-A0A839Q910-F1
#
_entry.id   AF-A0A839Q910-F1
#
_cell.length_a   1.000
_cell.length_b   1.000
_cell.length_c   1.000
_cell.angle_alpha   90.00
_cell.angle_beta   90.00
_cell.angle_gamma   90.00
#
_symmetry.space_group_name_H-M   'P 1'
#
loop_
_entity.id
_entity.type
_entity.pdbx_description
1 polymer ?
#
loop_
_entity_poly.entity_id
_entity_poly.type
_entity_poly.pdbx_seq_one_letter_code
_entity_poly.pdbx_strand_id
1 'polypeptide(L)'
;MARHAKKSDRSAAIRNYLGAGITAGVAGAAFVGIGALTLIDGDTAAPTEIEVKLVSNEEELPWYSLNLDGGSGPQNALDAPSAPTALRPMIGDGGWLIGNGLNAAADCTGDACNGGNGGLLGGNGGNGANGGAGGNAGTWFGNGGNGGDGVNADYTGTTKTSATAGGAGGRGSLFGSGGNGGKGGSDTNTTAAVADDPATPNVNESAVNNASGAAGGAGGKGGAFAGNGGAGGAGGNASSVNGNATGGKGGVGGSSTAYGSGSAGAGGAGGNAEADATGKTATGGAGGKGGSNTSGKGGAGGNGGNAVGDSATAVGGSGGTGGGTLTGDSGRGGNGGLASSADGNATGGKGGAGGETTSFGRGGDGGDGGDAAGDEKATGGSGGAGGGGGNYLGRGGDGGNGGDATAGKAGGATAGAGGAGTDGGDDGDSGTASDPD
;
A
#
# COMPACT_ATOMS: atom_id res chain seq x y z
N MET A 1 56.02 12.48 -21.76
CA MET A 1 55.62 13.63 -22.61
C MET A 1 54.17 13.95 -22.30
N ALA A 2 53.84 15.21 -21.98
CA ALA A 2 52.46 15.59 -21.63
C ALA A 2 51.63 15.97 -22.87
N ARG A 3 50.33 15.66 -22.85
CA ARG A 3 49.31 16.21 -23.77
C ARG A 3 47.99 16.43 -23.02
N HIS A 4 47.62 17.70 -22.82
CA HIS A 4 46.31 18.09 -22.29
C HIS A 4 45.29 18.27 -23.42
N ALA A 5 44.10 17.68 -23.28
CA ALA A 5 42.82 18.14 -23.82
C ALA A 5 41.70 17.25 -23.26
N LYS A 6 40.47 17.71 -22.98
CA LYS A 6 39.95 19.09 -22.80
C LYS A 6 38.72 18.98 -21.87
N LYS A 7 38.50 19.92 -20.97
CA LYS A 7 37.25 20.00 -20.20
C LYS A 7 36.11 20.46 -21.14
N SER A 8 34.92 19.90 -20.97
CA SER A 8 33.75 20.19 -21.83
C SER A 8 32.56 20.59 -20.97
N ASP A 9 32.44 21.89 -20.68
CA ASP A 9 31.31 22.42 -19.93
C ASP A 9 30.03 22.38 -20.79
N ARG A 10 28.89 22.01 -20.19
CA ARG A 10 27.55 22.10 -20.81
C ARG A 10 26.66 23.01 -19.99
N SER A 11 26.52 24.26 -20.42
CA SER A 11 25.64 25.26 -19.81
C SER A 11 24.15 24.93 -20.00
N ALA A 12 23.33 25.46 -19.10
CA ALA A 12 21.89 25.24 -19.07
C ALA A 12 21.09 26.09 -20.07
N ALA A 13 19.90 25.59 -20.42
CA ALA A 13 18.76 26.37 -20.92
C ALA A 13 17.50 25.81 -20.22
N ILE A 14 16.86 26.50 -19.28
CA ILE A 14 15.99 27.68 -19.46
C ILE A 14 14.73 27.36 -20.28
N ARG A 15 13.63 27.11 -19.56
CA ARG A 15 12.23 27.53 -19.83
C ARG A 15 11.48 27.40 -18.48
N ASN A 16 11.33 28.48 -17.71
CA ASN A 16 10.26 29.48 -17.82
C ASN A 16 8.83 28.91 -17.63
N TYR A 17 8.37 28.88 -16.37
CA TYR A 17 7.05 29.38 -15.99
C TYR A 17 7.22 30.29 -14.76
N LEU A 18 6.58 31.46 -14.77
CA LEU A 18 6.80 32.54 -13.80
C LEU A 18 5.48 33.25 -13.48
N GLY A 19 5.24 33.54 -12.20
CA GLY A 19 4.07 34.26 -11.70
C GLY A 19 2.85 33.35 -11.50
N ALA A 20 2.05 33.48 -10.44
CA ALA A 20 2.09 34.42 -9.31
C ALA A 20 1.46 33.73 -8.05
N GLY A 21 1.56 34.24 -6.81
CA GLY A 21 2.28 35.43 -6.36
C GLY A 21 1.98 35.82 -4.90
N ILE A 22 2.73 35.22 -3.96
CA ILE A 22 3.19 35.73 -2.65
C ILE A 22 2.18 36.27 -1.59
N THR A 23 2.34 35.77 -0.35
CA THR A 23 2.10 36.43 0.97
C THR A 23 0.72 36.99 1.35
N ALA A 24 0.02 36.30 2.26
CA ALA A 24 -0.14 36.67 3.68
C ALA A 24 -0.84 35.50 4.44
N GLY A 25 -0.75 35.30 5.76
CA GLY A 25 0.00 36.03 6.79
C GLY A 25 -0.89 36.56 7.92
N VAL A 26 -0.57 36.18 9.18
CA VAL A 26 -1.07 36.73 10.47
C VAL A 26 -2.41 36.19 11.02
N ALA A 27 -2.32 35.65 12.24
CA ALA A 27 -3.30 35.53 13.34
C ALA A 27 -4.70 34.94 13.11
N GLY A 28 -5.12 34.11 14.08
CA GLY A 28 -6.54 33.77 14.28
C GLY A 28 -7.25 34.75 15.23
N ALA A 29 -8.58 34.70 15.24
CA ALA A 29 -9.43 35.37 16.21
C ALA A 29 -10.61 34.45 16.59
N ALA A 30 -10.96 34.40 17.87
CA ALA A 30 -12.14 33.66 18.34
C ALA A 30 -13.40 34.53 18.21
N PHE A 31 -14.52 33.92 17.82
CA PHE A 31 -15.84 34.58 17.84
C PHE A 31 -16.84 33.76 18.66
N VAL A 32 -16.96 34.14 19.94
CA VAL A 32 -18.16 33.90 20.74
C VAL A 32 -19.12 35.08 20.47
N GLY A 33 -20.35 34.80 20.04
CA GLY A 33 -21.29 35.85 19.64
C GLY A 33 -22.74 35.38 19.59
N ILE A 34 -23.42 35.39 20.74
CA ILE A 34 -24.88 35.22 20.81
C ILE A 34 -25.54 36.57 20.53
N GLY A 35 -26.50 36.62 19.61
CA GLY A 35 -27.30 37.82 19.29
C GLY A 35 -28.58 37.45 18.55
N ALA A 36 -29.68 38.19 18.78
CA ALA A 36 -31.02 37.77 18.39
C ALA A 36 -31.85 38.83 17.65
N LEU A 37 -32.58 38.35 16.64
CA LEU A 37 -33.96 38.68 16.22
C LEU A 37 -34.44 40.16 16.07
N THR A 38 -34.66 40.58 14.81
CA THR A 38 -35.81 41.36 14.25
C THR A 38 -35.67 41.35 12.69
N LEU A 39 -36.67 41.04 11.83
CA LEU A 39 -37.92 41.75 11.47
C LEU A 39 -37.66 43.16 10.88
N ILE A 40 -38.22 43.61 9.73
CA ILE A 40 -39.23 43.10 8.76
C ILE A 40 -39.06 43.95 7.42
N ASP A 41 -39.48 43.65 6.18
CA ASP A 41 -40.36 42.66 5.49
C ASP A 41 -39.75 42.25 4.10
N GLY A 42 -40.52 41.85 3.05
CA GLY A 42 -39.94 41.53 1.72
C GLY A 42 -40.81 41.24 0.46
N ASP A 43 -42.14 41.17 0.50
CA ASP A 43 -43.06 40.92 -0.66
C ASP A 43 -42.97 39.52 -1.38
N THR A 44 -43.89 39.29 -2.33
CA THR A 44 -44.61 38.03 -2.57
C THR A 44 -44.09 37.11 -3.68
N ALA A 45 -44.09 35.80 -3.40
CA ALA A 45 -44.39 34.74 -4.36
C ALA A 45 -44.93 33.50 -3.61
N ALA A 46 -46.11 32.99 -3.99
CA ALA A 46 -46.76 31.89 -3.26
C ALA A 46 -46.57 30.52 -3.96
N PRO A 47 -45.88 29.54 -3.33
CA PRO A 47 -45.94 28.14 -3.73
C PRO A 47 -47.16 27.45 -3.11
N THR A 48 -47.80 26.53 -3.85
CA THR A 48 -48.95 25.77 -3.36
C THR A 48 -48.53 24.66 -2.41
N GLU A 49 -49.02 24.68 -1.17
CA GLU A 49 -48.89 23.56 -0.25
C GLU A 49 -49.72 22.35 -0.73
N ILE A 50 -49.12 21.16 -0.63
CA ILE A 50 -49.87 19.89 -0.64
C ILE A 50 -49.65 19.30 0.76
N GLU A 51 -50.69 19.31 1.61
CA GLU A 51 -50.67 18.70 2.95
C GLU A 51 -50.60 17.16 2.81
N VAL A 52 -49.41 16.62 2.56
CA VAL A 52 -49.14 15.18 2.66
C VAL A 52 -49.14 14.81 4.14
N LYS A 53 -50.35 14.61 4.65
CA LYS A 53 -50.63 14.24 6.04
C LYS A 53 -50.11 12.83 6.32
N LEU A 54 -48.85 12.73 6.73
CA LEU A 54 -48.24 11.50 7.21
C LEU A 54 -48.96 11.06 8.50
N VAL A 55 -49.93 10.17 8.35
CA VAL A 55 -50.57 9.49 9.47
C VAL A 55 -49.54 8.56 10.08
N SER A 56 -49.00 8.92 11.25
CA SER A 56 -48.14 8.04 12.02
C SER A 56 -49.01 6.96 12.67
N ASN A 57 -49.08 5.79 12.05
CA ASN A 57 -49.45 4.57 12.76
C ASN A 57 -48.22 4.05 13.51
N GLU A 58 -48.27 4.12 14.84
CA GLU A 58 -47.31 3.44 15.71
C GLU A 58 -47.54 1.93 15.63
N GLU A 59 -46.87 1.28 14.67
CA GLU A 59 -46.91 -0.17 14.47
C GLU A 59 -45.47 -0.68 14.32
N GLU A 60 -45.03 -1.50 15.27
CA GLU A 60 -43.66 -2.02 15.30
C GLU A 60 -43.39 -2.90 14.07
N LEU A 61 -42.36 -2.55 13.27
CA LEU A 61 -41.85 -3.38 12.19
C LEU A 61 -40.57 -4.10 12.64
N PRO A 62 -40.65 -5.36 13.11
CA PRO A 62 -39.58 -5.99 13.91
C PRO A 62 -38.47 -6.62 13.06
N TRP A 63 -37.97 -5.93 12.01
CA TRP A 63 -36.98 -6.53 11.09
C TRP A 63 -36.02 -5.58 10.36
N TYR A 64 -35.49 -4.53 11.01
CA TYR A 64 -34.21 -3.93 10.56
C TYR A 64 -33.36 -3.40 11.72
N SER A 65 -32.81 -4.33 12.53
CA SER A 65 -31.66 -4.04 13.40
C SER A 65 -30.40 -3.89 12.53
N LEU A 66 -30.29 -2.75 11.85
CA LEU A 66 -29.12 -2.38 11.05
C LEU A 66 -27.96 -2.03 12.00
N ASN A 67 -27.27 -3.05 12.50
CA ASN A 67 -26.06 -2.90 13.31
C ASN A 67 -24.99 -2.16 12.49
N LEU A 68 -24.89 -0.85 12.71
CA LEU A 68 -23.84 0.02 12.16
C LEU A 68 -22.49 -0.14 12.90
N ASP A 69 -22.46 -0.97 13.93
CA ASP A 69 -21.26 -1.29 14.71
C ASP A 69 -20.31 -2.24 13.96
N GLY A 70 -19.41 -1.65 13.17
CA GLY A 70 -18.08 -2.20 12.94
C GLY A 70 -17.22 -2.06 14.21
N GLY A 71 -17.67 -2.67 15.31
CA GLY A 71 -17.42 -2.13 16.65
C GLY A 71 -16.14 -2.58 17.37
N SER A 72 -15.88 -1.93 18.51
CA SER A 72 -15.01 -2.46 19.56
C SER A 72 -15.37 -1.90 20.95
N GLY A 73 -15.82 -2.78 21.85
CA GLY A 73 -15.96 -2.52 23.29
C GLY A 73 -17.21 -1.71 23.73
N PRO A 74 -17.69 -1.92 24.98
CA PRO A 74 -18.84 -1.20 25.52
C PRO A 74 -18.45 0.21 26.00
N GLN A 75 -19.05 1.23 25.38
CA GLN A 75 -18.87 2.63 25.78
C GLN A 75 -19.92 3.04 26.83
N ASN A 76 -19.49 3.36 28.04
CA ASN A 76 -20.31 4.16 28.97
C ASN A 76 -20.30 5.63 28.50
N ALA A 77 -21.12 5.94 27.50
CA ALA A 77 -21.24 7.29 26.97
C ALA A 77 -21.94 8.22 27.98
N LEU A 78 -21.21 9.24 28.45
CA LEU A 78 -21.79 10.44 29.05
C LEU A 78 -21.86 11.55 27.98
N ASP A 79 -22.87 12.41 28.09
CA ASP A 79 -23.37 13.22 26.98
C ASP A 79 -22.33 14.10 26.26
N ALA A 80 -22.32 13.97 24.93
CA ALA A 80 -21.91 15.03 24.01
C ALA A 80 -23.06 15.27 23.02
N PRO A 81 -23.48 16.52 22.75
CA PRO A 81 -24.66 16.79 21.94
C PRO A 81 -24.44 16.36 20.48
N SER A 82 -25.27 15.45 20.00
CA SER A 82 -25.24 14.98 18.61
C SER A 82 -25.53 16.13 17.64
N ALA A 83 -24.64 16.34 16.67
CA ALA A 83 -24.92 17.22 15.54
C ALA A 83 -26.18 16.72 14.79
N PRO A 84 -27.02 17.62 14.24
CA PRO A 84 -28.22 17.22 13.52
C PRO A 84 -27.84 16.32 12.33
N THR A 85 -28.53 15.19 12.20
CA THR A 85 -28.33 14.24 11.10
C THR A 85 -28.69 14.89 9.77
N ALA A 86 -27.68 15.42 9.08
CA ALA A 86 -27.79 15.89 7.71
C ALA A 86 -28.25 14.70 6.85
N LEU A 87 -29.53 14.73 6.44
CA LEU A 87 -30.15 13.68 5.65
C LEU A 87 -29.39 13.57 4.32
N ARG A 88 -28.62 12.48 4.16
CA ARG A 88 -27.97 12.14 2.89
C ARG A 88 -29.04 12.17 1.78
N PRO A 89 -28.76 12.76 0.60
CA PRO A 89 -29.75 12.80 -0.46
C PRO A 89 -30.16 11.37 -0.85
N MET A 90 -31.40 11.17 -1.30
CA MET A 90 -31.81 9.84 -1.77
C MET A 90 -31.06 9.49 -3.08
N ILE A 91 -30.94 10.46 -3.97
CA ILE A 91 -30.27 10.34 -5.28
C ILE A 91 -29.28 11.49 -5.44
N GLY A 92 -28.06 11.19 -5.92
CA GLY A 92 -26.99 12.17 -6.16
C GLY A 92 -25.69 11.82 -5.42
N ASP A 93 -24.65 12.65 -5.53
CA ASP A 93 -23.39 12.39 -4.82
C ASP A 93 -23.55 12.48 -3.30
N GLY A 94 -22.89 11.58 -2.58
CA GLY A 94 -23.16 11.30 -1.18
C GLY A 94 -24.50 10.57 -0.94
N GLY A 95 -25.27 10.25 -1.97
CA GLY A 95 -26.63 9.70 -1.85
C GLY A 95 -26.68 8.30 -1.25
N TRP A 96 -27.77 7.99 -0.53
CA TRP A 96 -27.91 6.71 0.18
C TRP A 96 -28.57 5.60 -0.64
N LEU A 97 -29.43 5.92 -1.63
CA LEU A 97 -30.11 4.92 -2.46
C LEU A 97 -29.40 4.74 -3.81
N ILE A 98 -29.12 5.84 -4.53
CA ILE A 98 -28.36 5.85 -5.79
C ILE A 98 -27.41 7.05 -5.78
N GLY A 99 -26.10 6.83 -5.81
CA GLY A 99 -25.14 7.92 -5.68
C GLY A 99 -23.70 7.46 -5.54
N ASN A 100 -22.74 8.27 -6.00
CA ASN A 100 -21.34 8.02 -5.65
C ASN A 100 -21.10 8.36 -4.17
N GLY A 101 -20.22 7.62 -3.52
CA GLY A 101 -19.67 8.01 -2.25
C GLY A 101 -18.78 9.25 -2.39
N LEU A 102 -18.81 10.14 -1.40
CA LEU A 102 -17.97 11.33 -1.38
C LEU A 102 -16.50 10.92 -1.20
N ASN A 103 -15.59 11.56 -1.95
CA ASN A 103 -14.16 11.45 -1.66
C ASN A 103 -13.85 12.11 -0.30
N ALA A 104 -12.87 11.58 0.41
CA ALA A 104 -12.30 12.26 1.57
C ALA A 104 -11.67 13.61 1.17
N ALA A 105 -11.68 14.57 2.09
CA ALA A 105 -10.98 15.85 1.91
C ALA A 105 -9.46 15.66 2.03
N ALA A 106 -8.66 16.49 1.34
CA ALA A 106 -7.20 16.36 1.36
C ALA A 106 -6.56 16.78 2.70
N ASP A 107 -7.24 17.63 3.46
CA ASP A 107 -6.92 18.13 4.80
C ASP A 107 -7.60 17.32 5.93
N CYS A 108 -8.14 16.15 5.61
CA CYS A 108 -8.76 15.25 6.58
C CYS A 108 -7.77 14.78 7.66
N THR A 109 -8.33 14.40 8.82
CA THR A 109 -7.64 13.63 9.87
C THR A 109 -8.56 12.56 10.43
N GLY A 110 -7.98 11.45 10.93
CA GLY A 110 -8.74 10.33 11.48
C GLY A 110 -9.75 9.73 10.48
N ASP A 111 -10.91 9.30 10.98
CA ASP A 111 -11.91 8.60 10.14
C ASP A 111 -12.55 9.46 9.04
N ALA A 112 -12.42 10.79 9.11
CA ALA A 112 -12.83 11.71 8.03
C ALA A 112 -11.98 11.53 6.76
N CYS A 113 -10.87 10.79 6.84
CA CYS A 113 -10.04 10.40 5.70
C CYS A 113 -10.57 9.19 4.91
N ASN A 114 -11.61 8.51 5.41
CA ASN A 114 -12.23 7.40 4.69
C ASN A 114 -13.18 7.93 3.61
N GLY A 115 -13.06 7.41 2.39
CA GLY A 115 -14.00 7.68 1.31
C GLY A 115 -15.38 7.08 1.61
N GLY A 116 -16.43 7.84 1.33
CA GLY A 116 -17.81 7.43 1.58
C GLY A 116 -18.22 6.23 0.73
N ASN A 117 -19.16 5.42 1.23
CA ASN A 117 -19.79 4.35 0.45
C ASN A 117 -20.82 4.93 -0.53
N GLY A 118 -20.90 4.32 -1.73
CA GLY A 118 -21.95 4.59 -2.71
C GLY A 118 -23.35 4.21 -2.21
N GLY A 119 -24.37 4.66 -2.95
CA GLY A 119 -25.78 4.39 -2.65
C GLY A 119 -26.14 2.91 -2.79
N LEU A 120 -27.05 2.42 -1.95
CA LEU A 120 -27.43 1.01 -1.80
C LEU A 120 -27.64 0.27 -3.12
N LEU A 121 -28.35 0.87 -4.08
CA LEU A 121 -28.63 0.24 -5.37
C LEU A 121 -27.51 0.46 -6.41
N GLY A 122 -26.73 1.53 -6.31
CA GLY A 122 -25.63 1.78 -7.24
C GLY A 122 -24.92 3.12 -7.07
N GLY A 123 -23.71 3.16 -7.60
CA GLY A 123 -22.77 4.27 -7.55
C GLY A 123 -21.39 3.81 -7.09
N ASN A 124 -20.35 4.57 -7.44
CA ASN A 124 -18.98 4.24 -7.06
C ASN A 124 -18.73 4.54 -5.57
N GLY A 125 -17.73 3.90 -4.97
CA GLY A 125 -17.20 4.34 -3.69
C GLY A 125 -16.30 5.58 -3.85
N GLY A 126 -16.29 6.46 -2.85
CA GLY A 126 -15.37 7.60 -2.82
C GLY A 126 -13.94 7.17 -2.50
N ASN A 127 -12.95 7.92 -2.96
CA ASN A 127 -11.54 7.67 -2.61
C ASN A 127 -11.26 8.16 -1.17
N GLY A 128 -10.38 7.45 -0.47
CA GLY A 128 -9.78 7.94 0.78
C GLY A 128 -8.60 8.90 0.52
N ALA A 129 -8.11 9.53 1.58
CA ALA A 129 -6.93 10.41 1.60
C ALA A 129 -6.05 10.11 2.83
N ASN A 130 -4.78 10.54 2.86
CA ASN A 130 -3.91 10.51 4.05
C ASN A 130 -3.84 9.15 4.80
N GLY A 131 -3.94 8.02 4.09
CA GLY A 131 -3.98 6.66 4.65
C GLY A 131 -5.38 6.10 4.96
N GLY A 132 -6.45 6.89 4.80
CA GLY A 132 -7.83 6.45 4.96
C GLY A 132 -8.32 5.54 3.83
N ALA A 133 -9.26 4.64 4.14
CA ALA A 133 -9.76 3.62 3.21
C ALA A 133 -10.65 4.20 2.10
N GLY A 134 -10.67 3.54 0.95
CA GLY A 134 -11.63 3.81 -0.12
C GLY A 134 -12.99 3.21 0.19
N GLY A 135 -14.05 3.95 -0.12
CA GLY A 135 -15.43 3.51 0.09
C GLY A 135 -15.83 2.36 -0.83
N ASN A 136 -16.82 1.59 -0.41
CA ASN A 136 -17.40 0.53 -1.24
C ASN A 136 -18.43 1.10 -2.23
N ALA A 137 -18.58 0.45 -3.37
CA ALA A 137 -19.65 0.74 -4.32
C ALA A 137 -21.03 0.33 -3.79
N GLY A 138 -22.08 0.77 -4.49
CA GLY A 138 -23.45 0.25 -4.33
C GLY A 138 -23.59 -1.23 -4.71
N THR A 139 -24.73 -1.86 -4.39
CA THR A 139 -24.91 -3.31 -4.60
C THR A 139 -24.81 -3.74 -6.06
N TRP A 140 -25.51 -3.08 -6.99
CA TRP A 140 -25.61 -3.57 -8.37
C TRP A 140 -24.50 -3.06 -9.29
N PHE A 141 -24.25 -1.74 -9.29
CA PHE A 141 -23.32 -1.09 -10.22
C PHE A 141 -22.42 -0.05 -9.54
N GLY A 142 -21.18 0.08 -10.04
CA GLY A 142 -20.15 0.99 -9.51
C GLY A 142 -18.88 0.26 -9.07
N ASN A 143 -17.75 0.97 -9.07
CA ASN A 143 -16.45 0.48 -8.65
C ASN A 143 -16.11 0.95 -7.23
N GLY A 144 -15.29 0.19 -6.51
CA GLY A 144 -14.78 0.62 -5.20
C GLY A 144 -13.83 1.81 -5.34
N GLY A 145 -13.86 2.73 -4.37
CA GLY A 145 -12.93 3.84 -4.31
C GLY A 145 -11.51 3.39 -3.95
N ASN A 146 -10.49 4.13 -4.37
CA ASN A 146 -9.11 3.84 -3.98
C ASN A 146 -8.87 4.24 -2.52
N GLY A 147 -8.00 3.52 -1.82
CA GLY A 147 -7.47 3.99 -0.54
C GLY A 147 -6.50 5.15 -0.75
N GLY A 148 -6.44 6.06 0.23
CA GLY A 148 -5.52 7.20 0.19
C GLY A 148 -4.07 6.76 0.40
N ASP A 149 -3.13 7.38 -0.32
CA ASP A 149 -1.71 7.28 0.02
C ASP A 149 -1.49 7.80 1.46
N GLY A 150 -0.63 7.11 2.21
CA GLY A 150 -0.26 7.45 3.57
C GLY A 150 0.68 8.65 3.64
N VAL A 151 0.67 9.33 4.79
CA VAL A 151 1.48 10.53 5.04
C VAL A 151 2.90 10.12 5.41
N ASN A 152 3.91 10.81 4.86
CA ASN A 152 5.32 10.59 5.21
C ASN A 152 5.59 10.91 6.69
N ALA A 153 6.70 10.39 7.21
CA ALA A 153 7.21 10.83 8.51
C ALA A 153 7.65 12.31 8.44
N ASP A 154 7.49 13.04 9.55
CA ASP A 154 7.96 14.42 9.71
C ASP A 154 8.91 14.53 10.91
N TYR A 155 9.88 15.44 10.80
CA TYR A 155 10.96 15.66 11.78
C TYR A 155 11.01 17.13 12.20
N THR A 156 10.03 17.53 13.01
CA THR A 156 9.97 18.88 13.59
C THR A 156 10.78 18.93 14.90
N GLY A 157 12.07 19.25 14.79
CA GLY A 157 12.99 19.32 15.92
C GLY A 157 13.35 17.92 16.45
N THR A 158 13.11 17.67 17.74
CA THR A 158 13.25 16.33 18.34
C THR A 158 11.97 15.48 18.22
N THR A 159 10.88 16.05 17.69
CA THR A 159 9.60 15.36 17.56
C THR A 159 9.50 14.68 16.20
N LYS A 160 9.46 13.34 16.21
CA LYS A 160 9.17 12.51 15.04
C LYS A 160 7.67 12.22 14.96
N THR A 161 7.03 12.65 13.87
CA THR A 161 5.74 12.09 13.43
C THR A 161 6.04 10.86 12.59
N SER A 162 5.48 9.70 12.92
CA SER A 162 5.72 8.47 12.15
C SER A 162 4.91 8.46 10.85
N ALA A 163 5.45 7.82 9.81
CA ALA A 163 4.74 7.64 8.55
C ALA A 163 3.46 6.80 8.73
N THR A 164 2.37 7.16 8.05
CA THR A 164 1.09 6.42 8.12
C THR A 164 0.95 5.41 6.98
N ALA A 165 0.26 4.31 7.25
CA ALA A 165 0.01 3.28 6.24
C ALA A 165 -0.93 3.78 5.14
N GLY A 166 -0.83 3.20 3.95
CA GLY A 166 -1.76 3.44 2.86
C GLY A 166 -3.12 2.80 3.11
N GLY A 167 -4.19 3.48 2.71
CA GLY A 167 -5.56 3.01 2.91
C GLY A 167 -5.90 1.80 2.07
N ALA A 168 -6.78 0.93 2.57
CA ALA A 168 -7.32 -0.18 1.78
C ALA A 168 -8.27 0.33 0.68
N GLY A 169 -8.23 -0.29 -0.49
CA GLY A 169 -9.19 -0.04 -1.57
C GLY A 169 -10.57 -0.63 -1.25
N GLY A 170 -11.61 0.11 -1.61
CA GLY A 170 -13.00 -0.30 -1.40
C GLY A 170 -13.45 -1.41 -2.35
N ARG A 171 -14.53 -2.10 -2.00
CA ARG A 171 -15.08 -3.20 -2.81
C ARG A 171 -15.90 -2.68 -3.98
N GLY A 172 -15.82 -3.37 -5.12
CA GLY A 172 -16.69 -3.18 -6.26
C GLY A 172 -18.12 -3.67 -6.00
N SER A 173 -19.05 -3.17 -6.80
CA SER A 173 -20.43 -3.67 -6.87
C SER A 173 -20.47 -5.07 -7.46
N LEU A 174 -21.65 -5.69 -7.54
CA LEU A 174 -21.88 -7.00 -8.15
C LEU A 174 -21.25 -7.19 -9.56
N PHE A 175 -21.13 -6.10 -10.33
CA PHE A 175 -20.51 -6.08 -11.66
C PHE A 175 -19.30 -5.13 -11.78
N GLY A 176 -18.77 -4.60 -10.67
CA GLY A 176 -17.72 -3.57 -10.65
C GLY A 176 -16.36 -4.05 -10.15
N SER A 177 -15.30 -3.30 -10.44
CA SER A 177 -13.95 -3.57 -9.90
C SER A 177 -13.79 -3.05 -8.47
N GLY A 178 -12.90 -3.70 -7.71
CA GLY A 178 -12.39 -3.10 -6.47
C GLY A 178 -11.47 -1.90 -6.77
N GLY A 179 -11.38 -0.98 -5.81
CA GLY A 179 -10.41 0.12 -5.87
C GLY A 179 -9.01 -0.34 -5.47
N ASN A 180 -7.98 0.41 -5.84
CA ASN A 180 -6.60 0.09 -5.44
C ASN A 180 -6.32 0.50 -4.00
N GLY A 181 -5.36 -0.15 -3.35
CA GLY A 181 -4.82 0.31 -2.07
C GLY A 181 -3.86 1.49 -2.27
N GLY A 182 -3.86 2.43 -1.32
CA GLY A 182 -2.91 3.55 -1.29
C GLY A 182 -1.50 3.09 -0.90
N LYS A 183 -0.48 3.86 -1.27
CA LYS A 183 0.92 3.61 -0.87
C LYS A 183 1.13 3.94 0.61
N GLY A 184 2.08 3.30 1.26
CA GLY A 184 2.53 3.71 2.59
C GLY A 184 3.38 4.99 2.54
N GLY A 185 3.29 5.82 3.57
CA GLY A 185 4.18 6.97 3.74
C GLY A 185 5.63 6.55 3.92
N SER A 186 6.55 7.35 3.40
CA SER A 186 8.00 7.13 3.51
C SER A 186 8.60 7.86 4.72
N ASP A 187 9.75 7.40 5.19
CA ASP A 187 10.46 7.94 6.36
C ASP A 187 11.93 8.23 6.02
N THR A 188 12.36 9.48 6.16
CA THR A 188 13.71 9.91 5.80
C THR A 188 14.32 10.68 6.97
N ASN A 189 15.20 10.00 7.71
CA ASN A 189 15.78 10.51 8.94
C ASN A 189 17.21 11.03 8.72
N THR A 190 17.31 12.36 8.59
CA THR A 190 18.57 13.10 8.53
C THR A 190 18.85 13.90 9.81
N THR A 191 18.16 13.56 10.91
CA THR A 191 18.40 14.21 12.22
C THR A 191 19.72 13.73 12.83
N ALA A 192 20.30 14.56 13.70
CA ALA A 192 21.60 14.27 14.31
C ALA A 192 21.52 13.13 15.34
N ALA A 193 22.50 12.23 15.31
CA ALA A 193 22.59 11.05 16.16
C ALA A 193 22.27 11.32 17.64
N VAL A 194 21.16 10.74 18.11
CA VAL A 194 20.82 10.66 19.53
C VAL A 194 21.46 9.39 20.12
N ALA A 195 22.26 9.54 21.18
CA ALA A 195 22.79 8.42 21.94
C ALA A 195 21.78 7.97 23.01
N ASP A 196 21.81 6.67 23.36
CA ASP A 196 21.13 6.16 24.58
C ASP A 196 21.80 6.80 25.82
N ASP A 197 21.00 7.27 26.77
CA ASP A 197 21.52 7.79 28.04
C ASP A 197 21.64 6.65 29.08
N PRO A 198 22.84 6.32 29.58
CA PRO A 198 23.02 5.28 30.60
C PRO A 198 22.31 5.58 31.94
N ALA A 199 21.80 6.80 32.15
CA ALA A 199 20.96 7.15 33.28
C ALA A 199 19.49 6.73 33.13
N THR A 200 19.01 6.44 31.91
CA THR A 200 17.60 6.08 31.61
C THR A 200 17.44 4.67 31.01
N PRO A 201 18.05 3.59 31.55
CA PRO A 201 18.19 2.27 30.90
C PRO A 201 16.89 1.46 30.65
N ASN A 202 15.71 2.06 30.86
CA ASN A 202 14.40 1.52 30.47
C ASN A 202 13.79 2.25 29.26
N VAL A 203 14.47 3.28 28.76
CA VAL A 203 14.19 4.04 27.54
C VAL A 203 15.37 3.77 26.59
N ASN A 204 15.11 3.80 25.30
CA ASN A 204 16.15 3.74 24.28
C ASN A 204 16.01 5.01 23.43
N GLU A 205 16.70 6.08 23.84
CA GLU A 205 16.65 7.36 23.12
C GLU A 205 17.23 7.21 21.70
N SER A 206 18.18 6.29 21.49
CA SER A 206 18.74 6.02 20.17
C SER A 206 17.75 5.42 19.16
N ALA A 207 16.56 4.99 19.60
CA ALA A 207 15.50 4.50 18.73
C ALA A 207 14.99 5.58 17.76
N VAL A 208 15.07 6.87 18.12
CA VAL A 208 14.60 7.98 17.28
C VAL A 208 15.44 8.16 16.01
N ASN A 209 16.65 7.60 15.96
CA ASN A 209 17.50 7.59 14.77
C ASN A 209 16.96 6.64 13.69
N ASN A 210 16.13 5.65 14.02
CA ASN A 210 15.65 4.67 13.06
C ASN A 210 14.61 5.28 12.10
N ALA A 211 14.61 4.81 10.85
CA ALA A 211 13.58 5.11 9.84
C ALA A 211 12.74 3.87 9.53
N SER A 212 11.43 4.02 9.44
CA SER A 212 10.48 2.95 9.10
C SER A 212 9.44 3.46 8.12
N GLY A 213 9.53 3.01 6.87
CA GLY A 213 8.49 3.23 5.88
C GLY A 213 7.22 2.47 6.27
N ALA A 214 6.05 3.06 6.02
CA ALA A 214 4.77 2.47 6.38
C ALA A 214 4.28 1.46 5.33
N ALA A 215 3.38 0.57 5.73
CA ALA A 215 2.82 -0.44 4.82
C ALA A 215 1.89 0.17 3.76
N GLY A 216 1.89 -0.41 2.56
CA GLY A 216 0.90 -0.14 1.53
C GLY A 216 -0.43 -0.83 1.82
N GLY A 217 -1.53 -0.17 1.43
CA GLY A 217 -2.89 -0.65 1.66
C GLY A 217 -3.27 -1.83 0.77
N ALA A 218 -4.17 -2.68 1.26
CA ALA A 218 -4.68 -3.80 0.48
C ALA A 218 -5.60 -3.33 -0.67
N GLY A 219 -5.57 -4.04 -1.80
CA GLY A 219 -6.48 -3.83 -2.91
C GLY A 219 -7.90 -4.31 -2.62
N GLY A 220 -8.89 -3.58 -3.12
CA GLY A 220 -10.30 -3.88 -2.96
C GLY A 220 -10.75 -5.10 -3.76
N LYS A 221 -11.78 -5.82 -3.27
CA LYS A 221 -12.34 -6.98 -3.97
C LYS A 221 -13.23 -6.55 -5.14
N GLY A 222 -13.13 -7.29 -6.26
CA GLY A 222 -14.02 -7.17 -7.41
C GLY A 222 -15.40 -7.79 -7.16
N GLY A 223 -16.32 -7.54 -8.10
CA GLY A 223 -17.73 -7.92 -8.06
C GLY A 223 -18.03 -9.39 -8.30
N ALA A 224 -19.07 -9.89 -7.64
CA ALA A 224 -19.35 -11.33 -7.56
C ALA A 224 -19.72 -11.99 -8.91
N PHE A 225 -20.27 -11.24 -9.87
CA PHE A 225 -20.52 -11.72 -11.23
C PHE A 225 -19.54 -11.15 -12.27
N ALA A 226 -19.06 -9.91 -12.10
CA ALA A 226 -18.02 -9.34 -12.94
C ALA A 226 -17.20 -8.30 -12.17
N GLY A 227 -15.93 -8.14 -12.55
CA GLY A 227 -15.04 -7.13 -11.98
C GLY A 227 -13.66 -7.67 -11.62
N ASN A 228 -12.66 -6.80 -11.74
CA ASN A 228 -11.29 -7.10 -11.33
C ASN A 228 -11.08 -6.76 -9.85
N GLY A 229 -10.14 -7.45 -9.21
CA GLY A 229 -9.60 -7.00 -7.92
C GLY A 229 -8.67 -5.79 -8.12
N GLY A 230 -8.72 -4.82 -7.21
CA GLY A 230 -7.78 -3.69 -7.23
C GLY A 230 -6.38 -4.12 -6.80
N ALA A 231 -5.35 -3.42 -7.27
CA ALA A 231 -3.97 -3.68 -6.87
C ALA A 231 -3.72 -3.27 -5.41
N GLY A 232 -2.78 -3.94 -4.74
CA GLY A 232 -2.23 -3.48 -3.47
C GLY A 232 -1.30 -2.27 -3.66
N GLY A 233 -1.30 -1.34 -2.72
CA GLY A 233 -0.41 -0.18 -2.75
C GLY A 233 1.04 -0.56 -2.39
N ALA A 234 2.01 0.21 -2.86
CA ALA A 234 3.41 -0.01 -2.52
C ALA A 234 3.70 0.37 -1.05
N GLY A 235 4.67 -0.28 -0.42
CA GLY A 235 5.22 0.17 0.86
C GLY A 235 6.00 1.48 0.71
N GLY A 236 6.03 2.30 1.78
CA GLY A 236 6.85 3.51 1.82
C GLY A 236 8.33 3.19 2.01
N ASN A 237 9.21 4.07 1.53
CA ASN A 237 10.65 3.90 1.67
C ASN A 237 11.15 4.29 3.07
N ALA A 238 12.34 3.83 3.45
CA ALA A 238 13.07 4.27 4.63
C ALA A 238 14.49 4.72 4.26
N SER A 239 14.98 5.80 4.85
CA SER A 239 16.39 6.22 4.77
C SER A 239 16.83 6.77 6.13
N SER A 240 18.00 6.38 6.65
CA SER A 240 18.52 6.86 7.94
C SER A 240 20.04 7.03 7.96
N VAL A 241 20.48 8.24 8.32
CA VAL A 241 21.90 8.59 8.44
C VAL A 241 22.54 7.98 9.70
N ASN A 242 21.77 7.74 10.77
CA ASN A 242 22.31 7.40 12.10
C ASN A 242 21.65 6.19 12.80
N GLY A 243 20.67 5.55 12.18
CA GLY A 243 19.94 4.39 12.71
C GLY A 243 19.72 3.31 11.66
N ASN A 244 18.87 2.34 11.98
CA ASN A 244 18.42 1.33 11.04
C ASN A 244 17.34 1.91 10.12
N ALA A 245 17.23 1.41 8.90
CA ALA A 245 16.15 1.73 7.97
C ALA A 245 15.36 0.47 7.61
N THR A 246 14.04 0.52 7.70
CA THR A 246 13.15 -0.60 7.34
C THR A 246 12.09 -0.13 6.36
N GLY A 247 12.14 -0.65 5.14
CA GLY A 247 11.15 -0.37 4.10
C GLY A 247 9.78 -0.94 4.43
N GLY A 248 8.73 -0.21 4.08
CA GLY A 248 7.35 -0.62 4.31
C GLY A 248 6.96 -1.84 3.47
N LYS A 249 6.06 -2.68 3.99
CA LYS A 249 5.55 -3.85 3.25
C LYS A 249 4.57 -3.42 2.16
N GLY A 250 4.63 -4.10 1.02
CA GLY A 250 3.63 -3.94 -0.04
C GLY A 250 2.27 -4.52 0.35
N GLY A 251 1.20 -3.84 -0.08
CA GLY A 251 -0.18 -4.24 0.18
C GLY A 251 -0.59 -5.49 -0.61
N VAL A 252 -1.50 -6.29 -0.04
CA VAL A 252 -2.03 -7.50 -0.70
C VAL A 252 -3.00 -7.10 -1.82
N GLY A 253 -2.90 -7.75 -2.98
CA GLY A 253 -3.81 -7.56 -4.12
C GLY A 253 -5.23 -8.05 -3.84
N GLY A 254 -6.22 -7.32 -4.34
CA GLY A 254 -7.64 -7.63 -4.17
C GLY A 254 -8.09 -8.87 -4.93
N SER A 255 -8.98 -9.66 -4.36
CA SER A 255 -9.56 -10.84 -5.02
C SER A 255 -10.56 -10.45 -6.11
N SER A 256 -10.64 -11.23 -7.19
CA SER A 256 -11.81 -11.26 -8.10
C SER A 256 -12.66 -12.53 -7.83
N THR A 257 -13.88 -12.58 -8.36
CA THR A 257 -14.89 -13.58 -7.96
C THR A 257 -15.35 -14.50 -9.09
N ALA A 258 -16.13 -15.53 -8.75
CA ALA A 258 -16.07 -16.83 -9.43
C ALA A 258 -16.83 -17.00 -10.76
N TYR A 259 -17.77 -16.12 -11.09
CA TYR A 259 -18.70 -16.36 -12.21
C TYR A 259 -18.36 -15.59 -13.49
N GLY A 260 -17.44 -14.61 -13.41
CA GLY A 260 -16.93 -13.86 -14.56
C GLY A 260 -15.44 -14.09 -14.75
N SER A 261 -14.94 -13.90 -15.98
CA SER A 261 -13.51 -14.05 -16.32
C SER A 261 -12.69 -12.85 -15.85
N GLY A 262 -12.72 -12.55 -14.55
CA GLY A 262 -11.99 -11.45 -13.95
C GLY A 262 -10.48 -11.72 -13.85
N SER A 263 -9.73 -10.68 -13.53
CA SER A 263 -8.36 -10.78 -13.03
C SER A 263 -8.31 -10.25 -11.60
N ALA A 264 -7.68 -10.99 -10.70
CA ALA A 264 -7.39 -10.49 -9.36
C ALA A 264 -6.22 -9.50 -9.40
N GLY A 265 -6.18 -8.58 -8.43
CA GLY A 265 -5.19 -7.51 -8.39
C GLY A 265 -3.79 -8.00 -8.03
N ALA A 266 -2.76 -7.36 -8.57
CA ALA A 266 -1.38 -7.62 -8.17
C ALA A 266 -1.12 -7.12 -6.72
N GLY A 267 -0.15 -7.74 -6.04
CA GLY A 267 0.40 -7.21 -4.81
C GLY A 267 1.26 -5.97 -5.06
N GLY A 268 1.29 -5.04 -4.12
CA GLY A 268 2.15 -3.87 -4.18
C GLY A 268 3.62 -4.24 -3.92
N ALA A 269 4.56 -3.46 -4.46
CA ALA A 269 5.98 -3.63 -4.14
C ALA A 269 6.28 -3.26 -2.68
N GLY A 270 7.31 -3.87 -2.09
CA GLY A 270 7.91 -3.37 -0.86
C GLY A 270 8.65 -2.05 -1.07
N GLY A 271 8.71 -1.22 -0.04
CA GLY A 271 9.49 0.01 -0.04
C GLY A 271 10.98 -0.27 0.14
N ASN A 272 11.84 0.59 -0.42
CA ASN A 272 13.29 0.47 -0.30
C ASN A 272 13.79 0.92 1.09
N ALA A 273 15.00 0.52 1.45
CA ALA A 273 15.69 0.93 2.67
C ALA A 273 17.12 1.41 2.39
N GLU A 274 17.57 2.44 3.10
CA GLU A 274 18.91 3.04 2.99
C GLU A 274 19.44 3.37 4.39
N ALA A 275 20.65 2.92 4.74
CA ALA A 275 21.24 3.21 6.06
C ALA A 275 22.75 3.49 5.95
N ASP A 276 23.20 4.61 6.53
CA ASP A 276 24.58 5.07 6.30
C ASP A 276 25.52 4.58 7.42
N ALA A 277 25.07 4.64 8.67
CA ALA A 277 25.95 4.49 9.84
C ALA A 277 26.47 3.06 10.07
N THR A 278 27.73 2.99 10.51
CA THR A 278 28.42 1.75 10.87
C THR A 278 27.65 0.92 11.90
N GLY A 279 27.51 -0.38 11.63
CA GLY A 279 26.82 -1.31 12.54
C GLY A 279 25.29 -1.14 12.59
N LYS A 280 24.70 -0.42 11.63
CA LYS A 280 23.25 -0.39 11.40
C LYS A 280 22.84 -1.37 10.30
N THR A 281 21.54 -1.43 10.01
CA THR A 281 20.98 -2.28 8.97
C THR A 281 19.91 -1.55 8.15
N ALA A 282 20.04 -1.61 6.82
CA ALA A 282 18.98 -1.33 5.87
C ALA A 282 18.25 -2.63 5.52
N THR A 283 16.93 -2.68 5.72
CA THR A 283 16.08 -3.84 5.42
C THR A 283 14.95 -3.45 4.47
N GLY A 284 15.00 -3.92 3.23
CA GLY A 284 13.96 -3.68 2.23
C GLY A 284 12.63 -4.31 2.63
N GLY A 285 11.53 -3.64 2.28
CA GLY A 285 10.19 -4.10 2.60
C GLY A 285 9.80 -5.36 1.84
N ALA A 286 9.03 -6.26 2.46
CA ALA A 286 8.49 -7.42 1.75
C ALA A 286 7.42 -7.02 0.73
N GLY A 287 7.42 -7.63 -0.45
CA GLY A 287 6.39 -7.48 -1.47
C GLY A 287 5.04 -8.07 -1.06
N GLY A 288 3.95 -7.44 -1.51
CA GLY A 288 2.60 -7.87 -1.21
C GLY A 288 2.20 -9.14 -1.98
N LYS A 289 1.36 -9.99 -1.36
CA LYS A 289 0.79 -11.16 -2.04
C LYS A 289 -0.18 -10.73 -3.16
N GLY A 290 -0.15 -11.42 -4.29
CA GLY A 290 -1.12 -11.28 -5.37
C GLY A 290 -2.51 -11.82 -5.00
N GLY A 291 -3.56 -11.13 -5.45
CA GLY A 291 -4.94 -11.52 -5.13
C GLY A 291 -5.32 -12.86 -5.74
N SER A 292 -6.04 -13.69 -5.00
CA SER A 292 -6.61 -14.94 -5.52
C SER A 292 -7.86 -14.69 -6.37
N ASN A 293 -8.13 -15.60 -7.30
CA ASN A 293 -9.34 -15.66 -8.10
C ASN A 293 -9.97 -17.05 -7.97
N THR A 294 -11.19 -17.24 -8.46
CA THR A 294 -11.75 -18.57 -8.70
C THR A 294 -11.73 -18.90 -10.18
N SER A 295 -12.13 -17.97 -11.06
CA SER A 295 -12.25 -18.19 -12.50
C SER A 295 -11.58 -17.06 -13.30
N GLY A 296 -10.52 -17.37 -14.05
CA GLY A 296 -9.75 -16.39 -14.81
C GLY A 296 -8.30 -16.33 -14.33
N LYS A 297 -7.77 -15.13 -14.07
CA LYS A 297 -6.35 -14.95 -13.68
C LYS A 297 -6.17 -14.63 -12.21
N GLY A 298 -5.17 -15.26 -11.59
CA GLY A 298 -4.62 -14.83 -10.30
C GLY A 298 -3.73 -13.59 -10.45
N GLY A 299 -3.65 -12.76 -9.41
CA GLY A 299 -2.78 -11.58 -9.39
C GLY A 299 -1.32 -11.96 -9.15
N ALA A 300 -0.38 -11.24 -9.75
CA ALA A 300 1.05 -11.43 -9.47
C ALA A 300 1.41 -10.95 -8.05
N GLY A 301 2.41 -11.56 -7.43
CA GLY A 301 3.07 -11.01 -6.25
C GLY A 301 3.80 -9.72 -6.58
N GLY A 302 3.88 -8.79 -5.62
CA GLY A 302 4.71 -7.60 -5.73
C GLY A 302 6.17 -7.92 -5.42
N ASN A 303 7.12 -7.18 -6.00
CA ASN A 303 8.54 -7.36 -5.71
C ASN A 303 8.89 -6.91 -4.29
N GLY A 304 9.95 -7.48 -3.72
CA GLY A 304 10.59 -6.95 -2.53
C GLY A 304 11.27 -5.61 -2.80
N GLY A 305 11.34 -4.75 -1.77
CA GLY A 305 12.09 -3.50 -1.82
C GLY A 305 13.60 -3.74 -1.70
N ASN A 306 14.40 -2.89 -2.33
CA ASN A 306 15.86 -2.97 -2.28
C ASN A 306 16.41 -2.43 -0.97
N ALA A 307 17.61 -2.85 -0.59
CA ALA A 307 18.37 -2.31 0.53
C ALA A 307 19.74 -1.79 0.10
N VAL A 308 20.11 -0.60 0.59
CA VAL A 308 21.43 0.00 0.45
C VAL A 308 22.00 0.28 1.84
N GLY A 309 23.22 -0.16 2.10
CA GLY A 309 24.01 0.27 3.24
C GLY A 309 25.29 0.95 2.76
N ASP A 310 25.69 2.05 3.39
CA ASP A 310 27.04 2.59 3.21
C ASP A 310 28.00 1.78 4.10
N SER A 311 28.23 2.22 5.34
CA SER A 311 28.87 1.38 6.38
C SER A 311 27.89 0.41 7.08
N ALA A 312 26.65 0.27 6.58
CA ALA A 312 25.60 -0.55 7.17
C ALA A 312 25.41 -1.90 6.45
N THR A 313 24.83 -2.88 7.15
CA THR A 313 24.40 -4.17 6.55
C THR A 313 23.16 -3.96 5.68
N ALA A 314 23.10 -4.57 4.50
CA ALA A 314 21.96 -4.45 3.58
C ALA A 314 21.21 -5.80 3.45
N VAL A 315 19.89 -5.79 3.62
CA VAL A 315 19.03 -6.98 3.51
C VAL A 315 17.85 -6.68 2.58
N GLY A 316 17.84 -7.28 1.40
CA GLY A 316 16.77 -7.12 0.41
C GLY A 316 15.44 -7.71 0.89
N GLY A 317 14.33 -7.06 0.55
CA GLY A 317 13.00 -7.53 0.91
C GLY A 317 12.60 -8.79 0.15
N SER A 318 11.84 -9.70 0.75
CA SER A 318 11.31 -10.87 0.04
C SER A 318 10.23 -10.49 -0.96
N GLY A 319 10.22 -11.10 -2.14
CA GLY A 319 9.12 -11.03 -3.10
C GLY A 319 7.82 -11.63 -2.54
N GLY A 320 6.69 -11.06 -2.96
CA GLY A 320 5.36 -11.51 -2.59
C GLY A 320 4.95 -12.79 -3.35
N THR A 321 4.11 -13.63 -2.73
CA THR A 321 3.60 -14.83 -3.41
C THR A 321 2.54 -14.49 -4.45
N GLY A 322 2.44 -15.32 -5.49
CA GLY A 322 1.37 -15.24 -6.48
C GLY A 322 -0.02 -15.56 -5.91
N GLY A 323 -1.05 -15.06 -6.59
CA GLY A 323 -2.45 -15.39 -6.35
C GLY A 323 -2.87 -16.67 -7.06
N GLY A 324 -3.50 -17.59 -6.34
CA GLY A 324 -3.99 -18.87 -6.91
C GLY A 324 -5.35 -18.77 -7.60
N THR A 325 -5.75 -19.86 -8.28
CA THR A 325 -7.04 -20.01 -8.97
C THR A 325 -7.71 -21.36 -8.68
N LEU A 326 -9.03 -21.45 -8.93
CA LEU A 326 -9.70 -22.74 -9.14
C LEU A 326 -9.60 -23.16 -10.61
N THR A 327 -9.81 -22.22 -11.54
CA THR A 327 -9.73 -22.42 -12.98
C THR A 327 -9.15 -21.19 -13.69
N GLY A 328 -8.18 -21.43 -14.57
CA GLY A 328 -7.40 -20.43 -15.30
C GLY A 328 -5.98 -20.27 -14.74
N ASP A 329 -5.16 -19.42 -15.37
CA ASP A 329 -3.74 -19.27 -15.01
C ASP A 329 -3.55 -18.53 -13.68
N SER A 330 -2.73 -19.09 -12.80
CA SER A 330 -2.34 -18.45 -11.55
C SER A 330 -1.28 -17.37 -11.73
N GLY A 331 -1.21 -16.46 -10.76
CA GLY A 331 -0.26 -15.35 -10.77
C GLY A 331 1.16 -15.79 -10.41
N ARG A 332 2.16 -15.14 -11.00
CA ARG A 332 3.58 -15.35 -10.67
C ARG A 332 3.93 -14.85 -9.27
N GLY A 333 4.99 -15.37 -8.70
CA GLY A 333 5.69 -14.70 -7.59
C GLY A 333 6.28 -13.36 -8.02
N GLY A 334 6.49 -12.46 -7.06
CA GLY A 334 7.31 -11.26 -7.26
C GLY A 334 8.78 -11.57 -6.96
N ASN A 335 9.70 -10.80 -7.55
CA ASN A 335 11.13 -11.00 -7.35
C ASN A 335 11.59 -10.46 -5.98
N GLY A 336 12.69 -11.01 -5.46
CA GLY A 336 13.38 -10.48 -4.30
C GLY A 336 14.02 -9.11 -4.57
N GLY A 337 14.11 -8.29 -3.53
CA GLY A 337 14.81 -7.01 -3.59
C GLY A 337 16.33 -7.18 -3.56
N LEU A 338 17.04 -6.29 -4.24
CA LEU A 338 18.52 -6.26 -4.28
C LEU A 338 19.10 -5.79 -2.93
N ALA A 339 20.33 -6.21 -2.62
CA ALA A 339 21.09 -5.71 -1.47
C ALA A 339 22.49 -5.24 -1.88
N SER A 340 22.83 -4.00 -1.52
CA SER A 340 24.17 -3.41 -1.75
C SER A 340 24.73 -2.83 -0.46
N SER A 341 25.96 -3.17 -0.09
CA SER A 341 26.64 -2.67 1.11
C SER A 341 28.07 -2.22 0.78
N ALA A 342 28.47 -1.00 1.16
CA ALA A 342 29.77 -0.46 0.78
C ALA A 342 30.94 -0.94 1.68
N ASP A 343 30.76 -0.93 3.01
CA ASP A 343 31.76 -1.45 3.97
C ASP A 343 31.27 -2.69 4.76
N GLY A 344 30.08 -3.22 4.43
CA GLY A 344 29.35 -4.17 5.26
C GLY A 344 28.98 -5.50 4.57
N ASN A 345 27.98 -6.16 5.16
CA ASN A 345 27.44 -7.44 4.69
C ASN A 345 26.17 -7.19 3.85
N ALA A 346 25.96 -7.94 2.78
CA ALA A 346 24.77 -7.88 1.94
C ALA A 346 24.04 -9.23 1.86
N THR A 347 22.71 -9.21 1.86
CA THR A 347 21.87 -10.40 1.68
C THR A 347 20.66 -10.07 0.81
N GLY A 348 20.61 -10.66 -0.39
CA GLY A 348 19.54 -10.46 -1.34
C GLY A 348 18.21 -11.04 -0.88
N GLY A 349 17.12 -10.39 -1.29
CA GLY A 349 15.77 -10.81 -0.95
C GLY A 349 15.40 -12.13 -1.62
N LYS A 350 14.62 -12.99 -0.94
CA LYS A 350 14.12 -14.22 -1.56
C LYS A 350 13.04 -13.93 -2.59
N GLY A 351 13.03 -14.69 -3.68
CA GLY A 351 11.93 -14.70 -4.64
C GLY A 351 10.62 -15.23 -4.03
N GLY A 352 9.49 -14.68 -4.46
CA GLY A 352 8.17 -15.13 -4.04
C GLY A 352 7.75 -16.42 -4.77
N ALA A 353 7.04 -17.31 -4.07
CA ALA A 353 6.48 -18.50 -4.71
C ALA A 353 5.33 -18.15 -5.68
N GLY A 354 5.20 -18.93 -6.75
CA GLY A 354 4.09 -18.86 -7.70
C GLY A 354 2.74 -19.24 -7.10
N GLY A 355 1.65 -18.82 -7.77
CA GLY A 355 0.29 -19.17 -7.37
C GLY A 355 -0.14 -20.57 -7.81
N GLU A 356 -0.93 -21.25 -6.99
CA GLU A 356 -1.44 -22.60 -7.25
C GLU A 356 -2.79 -22.57 -7.99
N THR A 357 -2.93 -23.40 -9.03
CA THR A 357 -4.17 -23.63 -9.76
C THR A 357 -4.73 -25.00 -9.41
N THR A 358 -5.98 -25.10 -8.95
CA THR A 358 -6.46 -26.36 -8.34
C THR A 358 -7.26 -27.30 -9.24
N SER A 359 -7.90 -26.86 -10.33
CA SER A 359 -8.64 -27.77 -11.24
C SER A 359 -8.14 -27.76 -12.69
N PHE A 360 -8.17 -26.61 -13.37
CA PHE A 360 -7.78 -26.49 -14.78
C PHE A 360 -7.00 -25.19 -15.02
N GLY A 361 -5.92 -25.25 -15.80
CA GLY A 361 -5.03 -24.11 -16.04
C GLY A 361 -3.66 -24.29 -15.41
N ARG A 362 -2.75 -23.36 -15.67
CA ARG A 362 -1.35 -23.47 -15.25
C ARG A 362 -1.13 -22.88 -13.87
N GLY A 363 -0.16 -23.43 -13.15
CA GLY A 363 0.44 -22.75 -12.01
C GLY A 363 1.14 -21.45 -12.43
N GLY A 364 1.39 -20.56 -11.48
CA GLY A 364 2.21 -19.38 -11.70
C GLY A 364 3.69 -19.70 -11.49
N ASP A 365 4.57 -19.06 -12.25
CA ASP A 365 6.02 -19.22 -12.11
C ASP A 365 6.52 -18.56 -10.80
N GLY A 366 7.63 -19.06 -10.26
CA GLY A 366 8.35 -18.43 -9.15
C GLY A 366 8.97 -17.10 -9.55
N GLY A 367 9.13 -16.18 -8.59
CA GLY A 367 9.93 -14.97 -8.77
C GLY A 367 11.41 -15.25 -8.51
N ASP A 368 12.31 -14.51 -9.16
CA ASP A 368 13.76 -14.66 -8.94
C ASP A 368 14.18 -14.13 -7.55
N GLY A 369 15.28 -14.64 -7.02
CA GLY A 369 15.99 -14.04 -5.89
C GLY A 369 16.65 -12.72 -6.29
N GLY A 370 16.78 -11.81 -5.34
CA GLY A 370 17.53 -10.56 -5.53
C GLY A 370 19.03 -10.78 -5.34
N ASP A 371 19.85 -10.02 -6.06
CA ASP A 371 21.31 -10.08 -5.97
C ASP A 371 21.86 -9.43 -4.70
N ALA A 372 23.08 -9.78 -4.32
CA ALA A 372 23.82 -9.20 -3.21
C ALA A 372 25.22 -8.71 -3.62
N ALA A 373 25.59 -7.49 -3.23
CA ALA A 373 26.94 -6.95 -3.34
C ALA A 373 27.38 -6.37 -1.99
N GLY A 374 28.50 -6.82 -1.43
CA GLY A 374 28.98 -6.35 -0.12
C GLY A 374 30.49 -6.49 0.05
N ASP A 375 31.17 -5.58 0.77
CA ASP A 375 32.60 -5.72 1.04
C ASP A 375 32.92 -6.97 1.89
N GLU A 376 32.19 -7.17 2.98
CA GLU A 376 32.46 -8.26 3.92
C GLU A 376 32.03 -9.62 3.39
N LYS A 377 30.75 -9.69 3.00
CA LYS A 377 30.05 -10.89 2.53
C LYS A 377 28.88 -10.50 1.65
N ALA A 378 28.57 -11.35 0.70
CA ALA A 378 27.35 -11.27 -0.09
C ALA A 378 26.65 -12.63 -0.11
N THR A 379 25.34 -12.64 0.14
CA THR A 379 24.51 -13.83 0.02
C THR A 379 23.34 -13.55 -0.91
N GLY A 380 23.34 -14.16 -2.09
CA GLY A 380 22.28 -14.01 -3.08
C GLY A 380 20.95 -14.57 -2.57
N GLY A 381 19.85 -13.95 -2.96
CA GLY A 381 18.51 -14.41 -2.60
C GLY A 381 18.18 -15.74 -3.24
N SER A 382 17.52 -16.65 -2.52
CA SER A 382 17.01 -17.89 -3.14
C SER A 382 15.81 -17.58 -4.04
N GLY A 383 15.73 -18.24 -5.19
CA GLY A 383 14.56 -18.19 -6.08
C GLY A 383 13.29 -18.72 -5.41
N GLY A 384 12.14 -18.26 -5.90
CA GLY A 384 10.83 -18.75 -5.49
C GLY A 384 10.45 -20.04 -6.20
N ALA A 385 9.76 -20.95 -5.51
CA ALA A 385 9.22 -22.15 -6.13
C ALA A 385 8.06 -21.83 -7.10
N GLY A 386 7.93 -22.62 -8.17
CA GLY A 386 6.76 -22.61 -9.04
C GLY A 386 5.49 -23.06 -8.30
N GLY A 387 4.33 -22.57 -8.73
CA GLY A 387 3.02 -22.98 -8.20
C GLY A 387 2.46 -24.20 -8.92
N GLY A 388 1.69 -25.04 -8.21
CA GLY A 388 1.09 -26.25 -8.79
C GLY A 388 0.07 -25.99 -9.90
N GLY A 389 0.04 -26.88 -10.91
CA GLY A 389 -0.94 -26.87 -12.00
C GLY A 389 -2.25 -27.58 -11.64
N GLY A 390 -3.32 -27.26 -12.39
CA GLY A 390 -4.65 -27.85 -12.16
C GLY A 390 -4.69 -29.36 -12.34
N ASN A 391 -5.18 -30.08 -11.32
CA ASN A 391 -5.15 -31.55 -11.16
C ASN A 391 -5.63 -32.40 -12.36
N TYR A 392 -6.37 -31.83 -13.32
CA TYR A 392 -6.90 -32.58 -14.47
C TYR A 392 -6.11 -32.38 -15.77
N LEU A 393 -5.62 -31.16 -16.05
CA LEU A 393 -5.01 -30.77 -17.35
C LEU A 393 -4.02 -29.58 -17.24
N GLY A 394 -3.46 -29.30 -16.07
CA GLY A 394 -2.54 -28.17 -15.85
C GLY A 394 -1.05 -28.54 -15.94
N ARG A 395 -0.21 -27.62 -16.45
CA ARG A 395 1.24 -27.60 -16.20
C ARG A 395 1.48 -26.87 -14.88
N GLY A 396 2.45 -27.32 -14.10
CA GLY A 396 3.08 -26.52 -13.05
C GLY A 396 3.70 -25.21 -13.59
N GLY A 397 3.97 -24.28 -12.69
CA GLY A 397 4.83 -23.14 -12.96
C GLY A 397 6.30 -23.51 -12.86
N ASP A 398 7.15 -22.77 -13.57
CA ASP A 398 8.60 -22.91 -13.52
C ASP A 398 9.17 -22.26 -12.23
N GLY A 399 10.34 -22.72 -11.78
CA GLY A 399 11.06 -22.14 -10.64
C GLY A 399 11.75 -20.82 -10.99
N GLY A 400 11.80 -19.87 -10.04
CA GLY A 400 12.57 -18.63 -10.19
C GLY A 400 14.06 -18.85 -9.94
N ASN A 401 14.92 -18.04 -10.52
CA ASN A 401 16.38 -18.21 -10.39
C ASN A 401 16.89 -17.72 -9.03
N GLY A 402 18.05 -18.21 -8.60
CA GLY A 402 18.79 -17.66 -7.47
C GLY A 402 19.56 -16.39 -7.87
N GLY A 403 19.61 -15.40 -6.99
CA GLY A 403 20.34 -14.15 -7.22
C GLY A 403 21.86 -14.31 -7.11
N ASP A 404 22.60 -13.44 -7.79
CA ASP A 404 24.06 -13.39 -7.76
C ASP A 404 24.61 -12.87 -6.41
N ALA A 405 25.86 -13.20 -6.11
CA ALA A 405 26.58 -12.72 -4.93
C ALA A 405 28.00 -12.25 -5.28
N THR A 406 28.30 -10.96 -5.04
CA THR A 406 29.63 -10.37 -5.22
C THR A 406 30.19 -9.88 -3.88
N ALA A 407 31.31 -10.42 -3.41
CA ALA A 407 31.95 -10.04 -2.15
C ALA A 407 33.33 -9.39 -2.35
N GLY A 408 33.67 -8.43 -1.48
CA GLY A 408 34.99 -7.78 -1.46
C GLY A 408 36.11 -8.61 -0.82
N LYS A 409 35.77 -9.70 -0.12
CA LYS A 409 36.69 -10.58 0.61
C LYS A 409 36.56 -12.03 0.14
N ALA A 410 37.71 -12.70 -0.02
CA ALA A 410 37.83 -14.09 -0.44
C ALA A 410 37.03 -15.04 0.48
N GLY A 411 36.18 -15.90 -0.10
CA GLY A 411 35.26 -16.77 0.63
C GLY A 411 34.07 -16.03 1.25
N GLY A 412 33.82 -14.78 0.85
CA GLY A 412 32.72 -13.94 1.31
C GLY A 412 31.46 -14.07 0.46
N ALA A 413 31.55 -14.59 -0.76
CA ALA A 413 30.40 -14.72 -1.66
C ALA A 413 29.65 -16.05 -1.45
N THR A 414 28.32 -16.02 -1.54
CA THR A 414 27.46 -17.21 -1.52
C THR A 414 26.26 -16.99 -2.41
N ALA A 415 26.20 -17.69 -3.53
CA ALA A 415 25.12 -17.58 -4.50
C ALA A 415 23.74 -17.93 -3.92
N GLY A 416 22.69 -17.34 -4.48
CA GLY A 416 21.32 -17.79 -4.27
C GLY A 416 21.08 -19.14 -4.93
N ALA A 417 20.40 -20.06 -4.23
CA ALA A 417 19.91 -21.29 -4.84
C ALA A 417 18.66 -21.01 -5.70
N GLY A 418 18.53 -21.72 -6.82
CA GLY A 418 17.31 -21.71 -7.64
C GLY A 418 16.08 -22.24 -6.90
N GLY A 419 14.90 -21.80 -7.31
CA GLY A 419 13.62 -22.29 -6.84
C GLY A 419 13.21 -23.58 -7.57
N ALA A 420 12.49 -24.47 -6.87
CA ALA A 420 12.00 -25.70 -7.48
C ALA A 420 10.82 -25.45 -8.43
N GLY A 421 10.79 -26.17 -9.55
CA GLY A 421 9.62 -26.31 -10.41
C GLY A 421 8.54 -27.19 -9.79
N THR A 422 7.43 -27.36 -10.51
CA THR A 422 6.33 -28.29 -10.16
C THR A 422 5.92 -29.09 -11.40
N ASP A 423 4.98 -30.04 -11.31
CA ASP A 423 4.71 -31.04 -12.37
C ASP A 423 4.69 -30.48 -13.81
N GLY A 424 5.76 -30.78 -14.55
CA GLY A 424 5.96 -30.38 -15.95
C GLY A 424 6.60 -29.01 -16.16
N GLY A 425 6.77 -28.20 -15.11
CA GLY A 425 7.61 -27.01 -15.05
C GLY A 425 9.07 -27.35 -14.73
N ASP A 426 9.97 -26.43 -15.04
CA ASP A 426 11.43 -26.59 -14.90
C ASP A 426 11.95 -25.97 -13.59
N ASP A 427 13.06 -26.47 -13.04
CA ASP A 427 13.75 -25.86 -11.89
C ASP A 427 14.49 -24.59 -12.32
N GLY A 428 14.58 -23.59 -11.44
CA GLY A 428 15.36 -22.36 -11.69
C GLY A 428 16.87 -22.58 -11.51
N ASP A 429 17.68 -21.82 -12.23
CA ASP A 429 19.14 -21.86 -12.08
C ASP A 429 19.57 -21.30 -10.72
N SER A 430 20.73 -21.75 -10.22
CA SER A 430 21.40 -21.09 -9.08
C SER A 430 22.26 -19.93 -9.58
N GLY A 431 22.33 -18.87 -8.79
CA GLY A 431 23.14 -17.70 -9.10
C GLY A 431 24.64 -17.99 -9.06
N THR A 432 25.45 -16.98 -9.39
CA THR A 432 26.91 -17.03 -9.32
C THR A 432 27.43 -16.44 -8.01
N ALA A 433 28.64 -16.87 -7.62
CA ALA A 433 29.39 -16.30 -6.52
C ALA A 433 30.71 -15.75 -7.07
N SER A 434 31.05 -14.51 -6.72
CA SER A 434 32.24 -13.79 -7.19
C SER A 434 32.93 -13.09 -6.02
N ASP A 435 34.17 -13.46 -5.72
CA ASP A 435 35.05 -12.82 -4.75
C ASP A 435 36.52 -12.84 -5.26
N PRO A 436 37.43 -12.03 -4.67
CA PRO A 436 38.84 -12.07 -5.06
C PRO A 436 39.57 -13.34 -4.58
N ASP A 437 40.60 -13.76 -5.34
CA ASP A 437 41.51 -14.87 -5.05
C ASP A 437 42.37 -14.69 -3.77
#